data_AF-A0A2G4GRH3-F1
#
_entry.id   AF-A0A2G4GRH3-F1
#
_cell.length_a   1.000
_cell.length_b   1.000
_cell.length_c   1.000
_cell.angle_alpha   90.00
_cell.angle_beta   90.00
_cell.angle_gamma   90.00
#
_symmetry.space_group_name_H-M   'P 1'
#
loop_
_entity.id
_entity.type
_entity.pdbx_description
1 polymer ?
#
loop_
_entity_poly.entity_id
_entity_poly.type
_entity_poly.pdbx_seq_one_letter_code
_entity_poly.pdbx_strand_id
1 'polypeptide(L)'
;MLSRRAILAALAVGTTLVAAGAVMSPPPLPPPSPPSSVASIVAADPIRFGRDIRPILSDRCYLCHGPDRAKQKAGLRLDSFEGATAPRKDGAAIVPGHPDESLLLQRIASVDADIVMPPPDSGKHALSRNEQAMLRQWIAEGALYESHWAFTVPTVPTVPTVHDIAWPRTPIDNFILAALERAAIAPNSEADRATLCRRVFLDLTGLPPTPEETASFLTDERADAYEVLVDRLLTQEPYRSRYAERMAIPWLDVARYADTCGIHQDNGRQMWLWRDWVLAAFRDNMPYNQFVVEQVAGDLMPDGTVQQKIASGFNRAHVTSDEGGAIDAEYLMEYAVDRTATVGAAFLGLTLQCARCHDHKFDPVTQEDFYSLLAFFNSNEQPGIYSQTMDANRAYEPSIEVPTPEHAARLSILTQAAADARTARDAMSDTERAAFESFRTQISTEGIHWAALRFISAVSTQKTTLTVQPDGSVLSSGENPANDEQTFTYRTDATNLRAIALEAMTDPSLPNGRVGRAANGNAVLDAIEVEAVSVTDPTKRQSVSLAWAWADVEQSDGDYRVANALRRDGRVWAVNAQNEPGSR
;
A
#
# COMPACT_ATOMS: atom_id res chain seq x y z
N MET A 1 -38.56 -22.70 38.60
CA MET A 1 -37.49 -22.94 39.60
C MET A 1 -36.69 -21.65 39.72
N LEU A 2 -37.04 -20.80 40.70
CA LEU A 2 -36.19 -20.43 41.85
C LEU A 2 -34.87 -19.78 41.39
N SER A 3 -34.79 -18.46 41.18
CA SER A 3 -34.74 -17.35 42.15
C SER A 3 -33.55 -17.37 43.12
N ARG A 4 -32.82 -16.22 43.12
CA ARG A 4 -32.24 -15.45 44.26
C ARG A 4 -30.71 -15.29 44.34
N ARG A 5 -30.35 -13.99 44.46
CA ARG A 5 -29.42 -13.34 45.42
C ARG A 5 -27.90 -13.51 45.16
N ALA A 6 -27.02 -12.56 45.44
CA ALA A 6 -27.12 -11.23 46.06
C ALA A 6 -25.85 -10.38 45.76
N ILE A 7 -26.06 -9.07 45.79
CA ILE A 7 -25.07 -8.00 45.93
C ILE A 7 -24.49 -8.01 47.35
N LEU A 8 -23.19 -7.77 47.53
CA LEU A 8 -22.64 -7.26 48.77
C LEU A 8 -21.59 -6.17 48.49
N ALA A 9 -21.86 -4.99 49.04
CA ALA A 9 -20.97 -3.84 49.09
C ALA A 9 -19.91 -4.03 50.21
N ALA A 10 -18.70 -3.51 49.99
CA ALA A 10 -17.69 -3.38 51.04
C ALA A 10 -17.56 -1.90 51.45
N LEU A 11 -17.87 -1.65 52.72
CA LEU A 11 -17.70 -0.40 53.44
C LEU A 11 -16.21 -0.08 53.65
N ALA A 12 -15.89 1.20 53.57
CA ALA A 12 -14.71 1.81 54.14
C ALA A 12 -14.81 1.84 55.69
N VAL A 13 -13.74 1.44 56.37
CA VAL A 13 -13.44 1.83 57.75
C VAL A 13 -11.93 2.01 57.84
N GLY A 14 -11.51 3.24 58.17
CA GLY A 14 -10.14 3.56 58.49
C GLY A 14 -9.75 3.09 59.89
N THR A 15 -8.45 2.85 60.05
CA THR A 15 -7.81 2.82 61.37
C THR A 15 -6.39 3.32 61.23
N THR A 16 -6.16 4.50 61.78
CA THR A 16 -4.87 5.05 62.21
C THR A 16 -4.20 4.10 63.20
N LEU A 17 -2.94 3.76 62.94
CA LEU A 17 -2.01 3.31 63.98
C LEU A 17 -0.75 4.16 63.91
N VAL A 18 -0.55 4.95 64.96
CA VAL A 18 0.70 5.69 65.23
C VAL A 18 1.64 4.72 65.90
N ALA A 19 2.81 4.48 65.30
CA ALA A 19 3.95 3.85 65.94
C ALA A 19 5.12 4.83 65.89
N ALA A 20 5.45 5.41 67.05
CA ALA A 20 6.63 6.22 67.26
C ALA A 20 7.86 5.32 67.30
N GLY A 21 8.70 5.40 66.28
CA GLY A 21 10.05 4.85 66.26
C GLY A 21 11.06 5.99 66.23
N ALA A 22 11.84 6.13 67.30
CA ALA A 22 12.94 7.07 67.38
C ALA A 22 14.06 6.67 66.42
N VAL A 23 14.35 7.52 65.43
CA VAL A 23 15.52 7.40 64.56
C VAL A 23 16.54 8.43 65.02
N MET A 24 17.71 7.98 65.45
CA MET A 24 18.87 8.84 65.69
C MET A 24 19.39 9.33 64.35
N SER A 25 19.34 10.63 64.11
CA SER A 25 19.98 11.27 62.95
C SER A 25 21.51 11.27 63.12
N PRO A 26 22.30 10.87 62.10
CA PRO A 26 23.73 11.17 62.08
C PRO A 26 23.95 12.68 61.86
N PRO A 27 25.12 13.23 62.24
CA PRO A 27 25.39 14.66 62.11
C PRO A 27 25.41 15.10 60.64
N PRO A 28 25.09 16.37 60.35
CA PRO A 28 25.10 16.89 58.99
C PRO A 28 26.53 16.85 58.44
N LEU A 29 26.66 16.33 57.22
CA LEU A 29 27.89 16.46 56.44
C LEU A 29 28.18 17.95 56.17
N PRO A 30 29.45 18.38 56.17
CA PRO A 30 29.81 19.74 55.80
C PRO A 30 29.35 20.04 54.36
N PRO A 31 28.96 21.29 54.06
CA PRO A 31 28.56 21.65 52.70
C PRO A 31 29.74 21.40 51.74
N PRO A 32 29.48 20.91 50.52
CA PRO A 32 30.54 20.73 49.54
C PRO A 32 31.18 22.09 49.23
N SER A 33 32.51 22.13 49.24
CA SER A 33 33.27 23.27 48.74
C SER A 33 32.81 23.59 47.31
N PRO A 34 32.67 24.87 46.93
CA PRO A 34 32.33 25.21 45.55
C PRO A 34 33.40 24.64 44.62
N PRO A 35 33.03 23.99 43.51
CA PRO A 35 34.03 23.56 42.54
C PRO A 35 34.77 24.80 42.05
N SER A 36 36.11 24.74 42.13
CA SER A 36 36.96 25.72 41.48
C SER A 36 36.59 25.76 40.01
N SER A 37 36.10 26.91 39.56
CA SER A 37 35.76 27.15 38.16
C SER A 37 37.03 27.15 37.33
N VAL A 38 37.45 25.96 36.90
CA VAL A 38 38.29 25.85 35.72
C VAL A 38 37.34 26.13 34.56
N ALA A 39 37.34 27.37 34.08
CA ALA A 39 36.71 27.71 32.82
C ALA A 39 37.42 26.88 31.73
N SER A 40 36.87 25.72 31.43
CA SER A 40 37.23 24.98 30.23
C SER A 40 36.81 25.88 29.08
N ILE A 41 37.80 26.39 28.35
CA ILE A 41 37.58 27.06 27.07
C ILE A 41 37.14 25.95 26.13
N VAL A 42 35.85 25.66 26.10
CA VAL A 42 35.25 24.82 25.09
C VAL A 42 35.39 25.61 23.79
N ALA A 43 36.27 25.16 22.90
CA ALA A 43 36.27 25.65 21.53
C ALA A 43 34.85 25.43 20.99
N ALA A 44 34.12 26.51 20.76
CA ALA A 44 32.80 26.42 20.16
C ALA A 44 32.95 25.70 18.82
N ASP A 45 32.09 24.70 18.57
CA ASP A 45 32.07 24.04 17.27
C ASP A 45 31.98 25.11 16.17
N PRO A 46 32.73 24.97 15.06
CA PRO A 46 32.64 25.91 13.95
C PRO A 46 31.19 26.01 13.46
N ILE A 47 30.78 27.22 13.05
CA ILE A 47 29.42 27.44 12.60
C ILE A 47 29.22 26.72 11.27
N ARG A 48 28.22 25.83 11.23
CA ARG A 48 27.90 25.03 10.06
C ARG A 48 26.63 25.53 9.41
N PHE A 49 26.66 25.76 8.10
CA PHE A 49 25.49 26.28 7.40
C PHE A 49 24.28 25.36 7.55
N GLY A 50 24.44 24.04 7.40
CA GLY A 50 23.34 23.09 7.49
C GLY A 50 22.69 23.01 8.87
N ARG A 51 23.50 23.02 9.94
CA ARG A 51 23.05 22.88 11.34
C ARG A 51 22.56 24.19 11.93
N ASP A 52 23.30 25.27 11.72
CA ASP A 52 23.17 26.50 12.51
C ASP A 52 22.49 27.63 11.72
N ILE A 53 22.79 27.78 10.43
CA ILE A 53 22.37 28.94 9.63
C ILE A 53 21.09 28.68 8.85
N ARG A 54 21.02 27.54 8.16
CA ARG A 54 19.88 27.15 7.32
C ARG A 54 18.55 27.18 8.09
N PRO A 55 18.44 26.69 9.36
CA PRO A 55 17.18 26.77 10.10
C PRO A 55 16.69 28.21 10.31
N ILE A 56 17.60 29.16 10.51
CA ILE A 56 17.27 30.59 10.65
C ILE A 56 16.74 31.11 9.31
N LEU A 57 17.48 30.89 8.22
CA LEU A 57 17.11 31.40 6.91
C LEU A 57 15.84 30.74 6.36
N SER A 58 15.63 29.45 6.61
CA SER A 58 14.43 28.74 6.16
C SER A 58 13.17 29.24 6.86
N ASP A 59 13.25 29.48 8.17
CA ASP A 59 12.10 29.98 8.93
C ASP A 59 11.83 31.47 8.68
N ARG A 60 12.89 32.29 8.60
CA ARG A 60 12.76 33.76 8.53
C ARG A 60 12.73 34.32 7.11
N CYS A 61 13.38 33.67 6.15
CA CYS A 61 13.70 34.30 4.86
C CYS A 61 13.16 33.56 3.63
N TYR A 62 13.12 32.22 3.62
CA TYR A 62 12.83 31.46 2.40
C TYR A 62 11.42 31.64 1.84
N LEU A 63 10.47 32.12 2.65
CA LEU A 63 9.14 32.50 2.15
C LEU A 63 9.20 33.52 1.01
N CYS A 64 10.11 34.49 1.08
CA CYS A 64 10.27 35.55 0.08
C CYS A 64 11.57 35.46 -0.71
N HIS A 65 12.56 34.74 -0.18
CA HIS A 65 13.92 34.68 -0.72
C HIS A 65 14.46 33.24 -0.79
N GLY A 66 13.57 32.27 -0.99
CA GLY A 66 13.89 30.84 -1.07
C GLY A 66 13.72 30.27 -2.49
N PRO A 67 13.68 28.94 -2.62
CA PRO A 67 13.65 28.24 -3.92
C PRO A 67 12.41 28.52 -4.78
N ASP A 68 11.26 28.86 -4.19
CA ASP A 68 10.00 29.10 -4.92
C ASP A 68 10.06 30.38 -5.78
N ARG A 69 10.20 30.19 -7.10
CA ARG A 69 10.34 31.28 -8.09
C ARG A 69 9.15 32.22 -8.11
N ALA A 70 7.95 31.72 -7.89
CA ALA A 70 6.73 32.53 -7.95
C ALA A 70 6.59 33.49 -6.76
N LYS A 71 7.29 33.22 -5.64
CA LYS A 71 7.26 34.03 -4.41
C LYS A 71 8.54 34.84 -4.18
N GLN A 72 9.55 34.68 -5.03
CA GLN A 72 10.83 35.39 -4.91
C GLN A 72 10.68 36.90 -5.07
N LYS A 73 10.97 37.64 -3.99
CA LYS A 73 11.12 39.09 -4.03
C LYS A 73 12.51 39.46 -4.52
N ALA A 74 12.57 40.44 -5.41
CA ALA A 74 13.81 40.96 -6.02
C ALA A 74 14.68 39.90 -6.71
N GLY A 75 14.14 38.72 -7.05
CA GLY A 75 14.91 37.59 -7.56
C GLY A 75 16.05 37.16 -6.62
N LEU A 76 15.90 37.37 -5.31
CA LEU A 76 16.90 36.99 -4.30
C LEU A 76 16.67 35.56 -3.82
N ARG A 77 17.76 34.78 -3.80
CA ARG A 77 17.84 33.39 -3.35
C ARG A 77 18.86 33.32 -2.22
N LEU A 78 18.41 33.14 -0.99
CA LEU A 78 19.28 32.96 0.18
C LEU A 78 19.58 31.48 0.47
N ASP A 79 18.87 30.57 -0.20
CA ASP A 79 19.03 29.12 -0.13
C ASP A 79 20.21 28.57 -0.95
N SER A 80 20.82 29.39 -1.79
CA SER A 80 21.99 29.02 -2.61
C SER A 80 23.11 30.05 -2.50
N PHE A 81 24.36 29.57 -2.53
CA PHE A 81 25.54 30.44 -2.47
C PHE A 81 25.59 31.41 -3.65
N GLU A 82 25.39 30.91 -4.88
CA GLU A 82 25.39 31.73 -6.09
C GLU A 82 24.31 32.82 -6.03
N GLY A 83 23.10 32.46 -5.58
CA GLY A 83 21.99 33.41 -5.45
C GLY A 83 22.19 34.51 -4.40
N ALA A 84 22.84 34.16 -3.28
CA ALA A 84 23.09 35.07 -2.17
C ALA A 84 24.29 36.00 -2.42
N THR A 85 25.28 35.52 -3.18
CA THR A 85 26.51 36.27 -3.51
C THR A 85 26.47 36.97 -4.86
N ALA A 86 25.45 36.69 -5.68
CA ALA A 86 25.27 37.33 -6.99
C ALA A 86 25.30 38.87 -6.88
N PRO A 87 26.00 39.55 -7.80
CA PRO A 87 26.07 41.00 -7.81
C PRO A 87 24.70 41.60 -8.08
N ARG A 88 24.34 42.63 -7.30
CA ARG A 88 23.08 43.36 -7.42
C ARG A 88 23.34 44.86 -7.39
N LYS A 89 22.33 45.64 -7.78
CA LYS A 89 22.39 47.10 -7.89
C LYS A 89 22.95 47.77 -6.63
N ASP A 90 22.56 47.28 -5.45
CA ASP A 90 22.92 47.87 -4.16
C ASP A 90 24.00 47.07 -3.40
N GLY A 91 24.63 46.08 -4.04
CA GLY A 91 25.56 45.14 -3.43
C GLY A 91 24.98 43.72 -3.27
N ALA A 92 25.85 42.72 -3.06
CA ALA A 92 25.42 41.34 -2.84
C ALA A 92 24.70 41.18 -1.49
N ALA A 93 23.79 40.21 -1.38
CA ALA A 93 23.11 39.96 -0.10
C ALA A 93 24.09 39.44 0.95
N ILE A 94 25.03 38.60 0.53
CA ILE A 94 26.12 38.08 1.34
C ILE A 94 27.45 38.31 0.62
N VAL A 95 28.41 38.90 1.32
CA VAL A 95 29.79 39.07 0.86
C VAL A 95 30.68 38.20 1.77
N PRO A 96 31.12 37.02 1.30
CA PRO A 96 31.98 36.11 2.06
C PRO A 96 33.20 36.82 2.66
N GLY A 97 33.43 36.67 3.96
CA GLY A 97 34.54 37.30 4.69
C GLY A 97 34.30 38.76 5.10
N HIS A 98 33.28 39.42 4.56
CA HIS A 98 33.01 40.85 4.76
C HIS A 98 31.60 41.08 5.33
N PRO A 99 31.37 40.81 6.63
CA PRO A 99 30.04 40.94 7.23
C PRO A 99 29.48 42.36 7.14
N ASP A 100 30.30 43.40 7.31
CA ASP A 100 29.80 44.78 7.28
C ASP A 100 29.38 45.25 5.86
N GLU A 101 29.89 44.59 4.82
CA GLU A 101 29.51 44.82 3.41
C GLU A 101 28.29 43.97 2.99
N SER A 102 27.85 43.02 3.83
CA SER A 102 26.75 42.11 3.51
C SER A 102 25.40 42.76 3.80
N LEU A 103 24.60 43.00 2.75
CA LEU A 103 23.28 43.62 2.89
C LEU A 103 22.34 42.83 3.82
N LEU A 104 22.46 41.51 3.87
CA LEU A 104 21.66 40.67 4.77
C LEU A 104 21.76 41.15 6.23
N LEU A 105 22.98 41.41 6.72
CA LEU A 105 23.20 41.86 8.10
C LEU A 105 22.69 43.29 8.32
N GLN A 106 22.79 44.15 7.30
CA GLN A 106 22.26 45.51 7.35
C GLN A 106 20.72 45.51 7.42
N ARG A 107 20.06 44.63 6.67
CA ARG A 107 18.59 44.51 6.64
C ARG A 107 18.04 43.92 7.94
N ILE A 108 18.66 42.89 8.52
CA ILE A 108 18.17 42.32 9.78
C ILE A 108 18.43 43.21 11.00
N ALA A 109 19.42 44.12 10.92
CA ALA A 109 19.75 45.07 11.97
C ALA A 109 19.04 46.44 11.82
N SER A 110 18.30 46.65 10.73
CA SER A 110 17.58 47.90 10.47
C SER A 110 16.47 48.12 11.50
N VAL A 111 16.23 49.39 11.83
CA VAL A 111 15.07 49.83 12.65
C VAL A 111 13.94 50.42 11.80
N ASP A 112 14.18 50.63 10.51
CA ASP A 112 13.18 51.12 9.56
C ASP A 112 12.27 49.96 9.13
N ALA A 113 10.97 50.12 9.36
CA ALA A 113 9.94 49.11 9.08
C ALA A 113 9.86 48.70 7.59
N ASP A 114 10.22 49.60 6.67
CA ASP A 114 10.19 49.33 5.22
C ASP A 114 11.43 48.57 4.73
N ILE A 115 12.49 48.54 5.54
CA ILE A 115 13.80 47.99 5.19
C ILE A 115 14.12 46.72 5.99
N VAL A 116 13.63 46.66 7.23
CA VAL A 116 13.94 45.57 8.17
C VAL A 116 13.43 44.23 7.65
N MET A 117 14.25 43.20 7.85
CA MET A 117 13.93 41.83 7.47
C MET A 117 13.97 40.91 8.70
N PRO A 118 12.97 40.02 8.89
CA PRO A 118 11.74 39.92 8.12
C PRO A 118 10.84 41.16 8.28
N PRO A 119 10.06 41.53 7.26
CA PRO A 119 9.15 42.67 7.35
C PRO A 119 8.11 42.48 8.46
N PRO A 120 7.65 43.55 9.15
CA PRO A 120 6.68 43.43 10.25
C PRO A 120 5.35 42.76 9.82
N ASP A 121 4.94 42.94 8.56
CA ASP A 121 3.73 42.36 7.98
C ASP A 121 3.90 40.89 7.52
N SER A 122 5.12 40.34 7.57
CA SER A 122 5.41 38.96 7.18
C SER A 122 4.89 37.90 8.17
N GLY A 123 4.51 38.32 9.38
CA GLY A 123 4.10 37.43 10.47
C GLY A 123 5.26 36.61 11.08
N LYS A 124 6.52 36.90 10.71
CA LYS A 124 7.71 36.25 11.27
C LYS A 124 8.30 37.09 12.40
N HIS A 125 8.84 36.42 13.42
CA HIS A 125 9.55 37.10 14.50
C HIS A 125 10.88 37.69 14.01
N ALA A 126 11.28 38.82 14.59
CA ALA A 126 12.61 39.37 14.39
C ALA A 126 13.69 38.39 14.90
N LEU A 127 14.87 38.42 14.27
CA LEU A 127 15.99 37.59 14.70
C LEU A 127 16.51 38.07 16.05
N SER A 128 16.74 37.14 16.97
CA SER A 128 17.41 37.38 18.24
C SER A 128 18.85 37.86 18.04
N ARG A 129 19.42 38.51 19.06
CA ARG A 129 20.83 38.94 19.03
C ARG A 129 21.80 37.78 18.77
N ASN A 130 21.49 36.59 19.29
CA ASN A 130 22.33 35.40 19.09
C ASN A 130 22.27 34.91 17.64
N GLU A 131 21.08 34.86 17.03
CA GLU A 131 20.93 34.48 15.61
C GLU A 131 21.65 35.49 14.69
N GLN A 132 21.53 36.79 14.98
CA GLN A 132 22.24 37.82 14.22
C GLN A 132 23.77 37.71 14.37
N ALA A 133 24.25 37.45 15.59
CA ALA A 133 25.68 37.24 15.85
C ALA A 133 26.20 36.00 15.12
N MET A 134 25.41 34.92 15.08
CA MET A 134 25.77 33.68 14.38
C MET A 134 25.84 33.87 12.87
N LEU A 135 24.87 34.58 12.27
CA LEU A 135 24.93 34.96 10.85
C LEU A 135 26.15 35.83 10.55
N ARG A 136 26.47 36.80 11.42
CA ARG A 136 27.63 37.66 11.28
C ARG A 136 28.93 36.86 11.31
N GLN A 137 29.08 35.97 12.27
CA GLN A 137 30.27 35.14 12.41
C GLN A 137 30.42 34.18 11.23
N TRP A 138 29.35 33.51 10.80
CA TRP A 138 29.38 32.63 9.62
C TRP A 138 29.79 33.38 8.34
N ILE A 139 29.30 34.60 8.15
CA ILE A 139 29.72 35.43 7.01
C ILE A 139 31.20 35.79 7.11
N ALA A 140 31.68 36.18 8.30
CA ALA A 140 33.09 36.47 8.53
C ALA A 140 34.00 35.25 8.29
N GLU A 141 33.50 34.03 8.55
CA GLU A 141 34.16 32.76 8.28
C GLU A 141 34.12 32.34 6.79
N GLY A 142 33.58 33.19 5.90
CA GLY A 142 33.55 32.96 4.46
C GLY A 142 32.21 32.45 3.92
N ALA A 143 31.15 32.45 4.74
CA ALA A 143 29.78 32.11 4.33
C ALA A 143 29.68 30.78 3.53
N LEU A 144 30.38 29.73 3.99
CA LEU A 144 30.37 28.44 3.29
C LEU A 144 28.97 27.82 3.37
N TYR A 145 28.41 27.45 2.21
CA TYR A 145 27.14 26.75 2.11
C TYR A 145 27.37 25.24 2.14
N GLU A 146 26.55 24.55 2.92
CA GLU A 146 26.47 23.09 2.94
C GLU A 146 25.17 22.64 2.28
N SER A 147 25.19 21.52 1.55
CA SER A 147 23.98 20.83 1.10
C SER A 147 23.11 20.41 2.29
N HIS A 148 21.81 20.14 2.04
CA HIS A 148 20.99 19.58 3.11
C HIS A 148 21.59 18.23 3.51
N TRP A 149 21.62 17.94 4.81
CA TRP A 149 22.22 16.69 5.30
C TRP A 149 21.56 15.45 4.68
N ALA A 150 20.24 15.51 4.41
CA ALA A 150 19.49 14.43 3.77
C ALA A 150 19.89 14.16 2.31
N PHE A 151 20.51 15.13 1.62
CA PHE A 151 20.98 14.99 0.23
C PHE A 151 22.49 14.78 0.12
N THR A 152 23.14 14.53 1.26
CA THR A 152 24.57 14.26 1.32
C THR A 152 24.78 12.81 1.72
N VAL A 153 25.66 12.11 1.03
CA VAL A 153 25.98 10.71 1.36
C VAL A 153 26.52 10.66 2.80
N PRO A 154 25.90 9.87 3.70
CA PRO A 154 26.40 9.72 5.06
C PRO A 154 27.80 9.12 5.05
N THR A 155 28.72 9.72 5.81
CA THR A 155 30.06 9.19 6.07
C THR A 155 30.12 8.63 7.48
N VAL A 156 30.89 7.55 7.68
CA VAL A 156 31.10 6.99 9.03
C VAL A 156 31.80 8.03 9.91
N PRO A 157 31.17 8.52 11.00
CA PRO A 157 31.78 9.50 11.87
C PRO A 157 32.87 8.85 12.73
N THR A 158 33.90 9.62 13.08
CA THR A 158 34.85 9.19 14.10
C THR A 158 34.14 9.11 15.46
N VAL A 159 34.29 7.99 16.14
CA VAL A 159 33.72 7.78 17.48
C VAL A 159 34.41 8.74 18.46
N PRO A 160 33.67 9.56 19.21
CA PRO A 160 34.26 10.53 20.12
C PRO A 160 34.88 9.83 21.33
N THR A 161 35.98 10.41 21.82
CA THR A 161 36.56 10.01 23.11
C THR A 161 35.75 10.61 24.25
N VAL A 162 35.52 9.83 25.30
CA VAL A 162 34.78 10.22 26.51
C VAL A 162 35.66 10.12 27.74
N HIS A 163 35.32 10.83 28.82
CA HIS A 163 36.06 10.76 30.07
C HIS A 163 35.74 9.48 30.85
N ASP A 164 34.45 9.12 30.94
CA ASP A 164 34.05 7.83 31.51
C ASP A 164 34.09 6.74 30.43
N ILE A 165 35.24 6.07 30.34
CA ILE A 165 35.47 4.99 29.37
C ILE A 165 34.73 3.68 29.71
N ALA A 166 34.18 3.54 30.92
CA ALA A 166 33.56 2.30 31.38
C ALA A 166 32.05 2.26 31.13
N TRP A 167 31.40 3.43 31.01
CA TRP A 167 29.97 3.53 30.78
C TRP A 167 29.51 3.09 29.37
N PRO A 168 30.18 3.48 28.26
CA PRO A 168 29.75 3.10 26.91
C PRO A 168 29.82 1.58 26.68
N ARG A 169 28.73 0.98 26.20
CA ARG A 169 28.68 -0.44 25.78
C ARG A 169 28.87 -0.61 24.27
N THR A 170 28.46 0.41 23.52
CA THR A 170 28.52 0.47 22.06
C THR A 170 29.15 1.78 21.58
N PRO A 171 29.59 1.86 20.32
CA PRO A 171 30.05 3.13 19.74
C PRO A 171 29.00 4.26 19.82
N ILE A 172 27.70 3.94 19.78
CA ILE A 172 26.62 4.93 19.88
C ILE A 172 26.64 5.61 21.26
N ASP A 173 26.88 4.83 22.32
CA ASP A 173 26.92 5.34 23.69
C ASP A 173 28.02 6.39 23.88
N ASN A 174 29.13 6.29 23.12
CA ASN A 174 30.19 7.29 23.15
C ASN A 174 29.69 8.66 22.65
N PHE A 175 28.85 8.69 21.60
CA PHE A 175 28.25 9.94 21.10
C PHE A 175 27.28 10.55 22.12
N ILE A 176 26.48 9.72 22.78
CA ILE A 176 25.55 10.17 23.82
C ILE A 176 26.32 10.71 25.02
N LEU A 177 27.29 9.95 25.54
CA LEU A 177 28.07 10.35 26.70
C LEU A 177 28.94 11.58 26.42
N ALA A 178 29.55 11.68 25.24
CA ALA A 178 30.30 12.89 24.87
C ALA A 178 29.40 14.14 24.89
N ALA A 179 28.13 14.03 24.47
CA ALA A 179 27.18 15.12 24.54
C ALA A 179 26.77 15.45 25.99
N LEU A 180 26.55 14.43 26.82
CA LEU A 180 26.24 14.59 28.24
C LEU A 180 27.40 15.23 29.02
N GLU A 181 28.63 14.78 28.79
CA GLU A 181 29.84 15.35 29.42
C GLU A 181 30.06 16.81 29.02
N ARG A 182 29.86 17.17 27.74
CA ARG A 182 29.89 18.58 27.29
C ARG A 182 28.83 19.43 27.96
N ALA A 183 27.66 18.86 28.22
CA ALA A 183 26.57 19.52 28.93
C ALA A 183 26.72 19.49 30.47
N ALA A 184 27.77 18.84 31.00
CA ALA A 184 27.96 18.57 32.42
C ALA A 184 26.77 17.84 33.08
N ILE A 185 26.13 16.93 32.32
CA ILE A 185 25.03 16.08 32.78
C ILE A 185 25.58 14.67 32.99
N ALA A 186 25.32 14.06 34.14
CA ALA A 186 25.65 12.66 34.38
C ALA A 186 24.56 11.73 33.80
N PRO A 187 24.92 10.55 33.26
CA PRO A 187 23.93 9.54 32.89
C PRO A 187 23.08 9.12 34.09
N ASN A 188 21.81 8.83 33.85
CA ASN A 188 20.94 8.24 34.87
C ASN A 188 21.39 6.79 35.17
N SER A 189 21.14 6.34 36.40
CA SER A 189 21.29 4.92 36.74
C SER A 189 20.34 4.07 35.90
N GLU A 190 20.75 2.83 35.62
CA GLU A 190 19.88 1.84 35.00
C GLU A 190 18.58 1.69 35.80
N ALA A 191 17.46 1.54 35.09
CA ALA A 191 16.17 1.38 35.74
C ALA A 191 16.10 0.02 36.47
N ASP A 192 15.25 -0.08 37.48
CA ASP A 192 15.04 -1.36 38.16
C ASP A 192 14.50 -2.41 37.18
N ARG A 193 14.74 -3.70 37.49
CA ARG A 193 14.39 -4.82 36.61
C ARG A 193 12.91 -4.87 36.25
N ALA A 194 12.00 -4.52 37.17
CA ALA A 194 10.57 -4.55 36.87
C ALA A 194 10.20 -3.44 35.88
N THR A 195 10.79 -2.25 36.04
CA THR A 195 10.64 -1.14 35.09
C THR A 195 11.22 -1.48 33.71
N LEU A 196 12.41 -2.09 33.64
CA LEU A 196 13.00 -2.53 32.36
C LEU A 196 12.12 -3.54 31.63
N CYS A 197 11.62 -4.56 32.36
CA CYS A 197 10.70 -5.56 31.82
C CYS A 197 9.44 -4.89 31.25
N ARG A 198 8.82 -3.99 32.03
CA ARG A 198 7.62 -3.28 31.55
C ARG A 198 7.89 -2.45 30.30
N ARG A 199 9.00 -1.71 30.25
CA ARG A 199 9.34 -0.85 29.10
C ARG A 199 9.55 -1.66 27.83
N VAL A 200 10.39 -2.69 27.89
CA VAL A 200 10.71 -3.49 26.68
C VAL A 200 9.47 -4.21 26.12
N PHE A 201 8.58 -4.68 26.99
CA PHE A 201 7.30 -5.25 26.57
C PHE A 201 6.39 -4.23 25.87
N LEU A 202 6.25 -3.03 26.43
CA LEU A 202 5.43 -1.98 25.81
C LEU A 202 6.04 -1.49 24.50
N ASP A 203 7.37 -1.33 24.45
CA ASP A 203 8.07 -0.85 23.26
C ASP A 203 7.96 -1.87 22.13
N LEU A 204 8.26 -3.15 22.41
CA LEU A 204 8.28 -4.18 21.38
C LEU A 204 6.89 -4.74 21.05
N THR A 205 6.01 -4.93 22.03
CA THR A 205 4.73 -5.63 21.82
C THR A 205 3.49 -4.74 21.93
N GLY A 206 3.65 -3.49 22.38
CA GLY A 206 2.52 -2.60 22.67
C GLY A 206 1.71 -2.97 23.92
N LEU A 207 2.03 -4.09 24.58
CA LEU A 207 1.31 -4.62 25.73
C LEU A 207 2.24 -4.73 26.94
N PRO A 208 1.73 -4.53 28.18
CA PRO A 208 2.52 -4.80 29.37
C PRO A 208 2.75 -6.31 29.57
N PRO A 209 3.82 -6.71 30.28
CA PRO A 209 4.04 -8.11 30.61
C PRO A 209 2.96 -8.65 31.55
N THR A 210 2.71 -9.96 31.50
CA THR A 210 1.89 -10.63 32.51
C THR A 210 2.63 -10.70 33.86
N PRO A 211 1.92 -10.94 34.98
CA PRO A 211 2.55 -11.18 36.27
C PRO A 211 3.56 -12.34 36.24
N GLU A 212 3.26 -13.41 35.51
CA GLU A 212 4.12 -14.59 35.38
C GLU A 212 5.38 -14.30 34.57
N GLU A 213 5.25 -13.55 33.46
CA GLU A 213 6.38 -13.11 32.64
C GLU A 213 7.31 -12.20 33.43
N THR A 214 6.72 -11.28 34.22
CA THR A 214 7.48 -10.39 35.11
C THR A 214 8.20 -11.20 36.18
N ALA A 215 7.50 -12.10 36.88
CA ALA A 215 8.10 -12.94 37.91
C ALA A 215 9.25 -13.78 37.36
N SER A 216 9.05 -14.42 36.19
CA SER A 216 10.08 -15.20 35.51
C SER A 216 11.32 -14.37 35.21
N PHE A 217 11.17 -13.14 34.69
CA PHE A 217 12.30 -12.25 34.44
C PHE A 217 12.97 -11.79 35.73
N LEU A 218 12.21 -11.48 36.79
CA LEU A 218 12.78 -11.02 38.06
C LEU A 218 13.59 -12.11 38.77
N THR A 219 13.24 -13.39 38.57
CA THR A 219 13.97 -14.54 39.13
C THR A 219 15.12 -15.04 38.25
N ASP A 220 15.27 -14.52 37.03
CA ASP A 220 16.37 -14.92 36.14
C ASP A 220 17.68 -14.23 36.54
N GLU A 221 18.57 -14.98 37.18
CA GLU A 221 19.86 -14.49 37.70
C GLU A 221 20.98 -14.46 36.66
N ARG A 222 20.70 -14.82 35.40
CA ARG A 222 21.73 -14.74 34.35
C ARG A 222 22.16 -13.30 34.10
N ALA A 223 23.44 -13.12 33.80
CA ALA A 223 24.00 -11.81 33.48
C ALA A 223 23.37 -11.19 32.21
N ASP A 224 22.90 -12.03 31.29
CA ASP A 224 22.28 -11.68 30.00
C ASP A 224 20.75 -11.88 30.01
N ALA A 225 20.13 -11.86 31.19
CA ALA A 225 18.69 -12.11 31.33
C ALA A 225 17.84 -11.11 30.52
N TYR A 226 18.28 -9.86 30.39
CA TYR A 226 17.57 -8.82 29.64
C TYR A 226 17.63 -9.06 28.13
N GLU A 227 18.81 -9.39 27.61
CA GLU A 227 19.05 -9.71 26.20
C GLU A 227 18.24 -10.92 25.77
N VAL A 228 18.21 -11.98 26.58
CA VAL A 228 17.38 -13.16 26.28
C VAL A 228 15.88 -12.86 26.37
N LEU A 229 15.45 -11.94 27.25
CA LEU A 229 14.07 -11.47 27.23
C LEU A 229 13.75 -10.76 25.91
N VAL A 230 14.64 -9.86 25.45
CA VAL A 230 14.48 -9.13 24.18
C VAL A 230 14.43 -10.11 23.00
N ASP A 231 15.37 -11.07 22.93
CA ASP A 231 15.40 -12.10 21.90
C ASP A 231 14.11 -12.92 21.90
N ARG A 232 13.61 -13.30 23.09
CA ARG A 232 12.32 -14.01 23.20
C ARG A 232 11.17 -13.18 22.63
N LEU A 233 11.13 -11.88 22.93
CA LEU A 233 10.07 -10.99 22.44
C LEU A 233 10.10 -10.83 20.91
N LEU A 234 11.28 -10.87 20.30
CA LEU A 234 11.46 -10.72 18.85
C LEU A 234 11.34 -12.04 18.07
N THR A 235 11.54 -13.20 18.70
CA THR A 235 11.69 -14.48 17.97
C THR A 235 10.64 -15.54 18.31
N GLN A 236 9.99 -15.48 19.48
CA GLN A 236 9.07 -16.54 19.92
C GLN A 236 7.61 -16.11 19.80
N GLU A 237 6.75 -17.04 19.39
CA GLU A 237 5.31 -16.84 19.47
C GLU A 237 4.81 -16.92 20.92
N PRO A 238 3.81 -16.11 21.32
CA PRO A 238 3.06 -15.14 20.51
C PRO A 238 3.71 -13.74 20.42
N TYR A 239 4.87 -13.52 21.06
CA TYR A 239 5.47 -12.19 21.16
C TYR A 239 5.92 -11.62 19.82
N ARG A 240 6.48 -12.47 18.96
CA ARG A 240 6.91 -12.12 17.61
C ARG A 240 5.75 -11.58 16.77
N SER A 241 4.57 -12.18 16.87
CA SER A 241 3.35 -11.66 16.21
C SER A 241 2.90 -10.32 16.80
N ARG A 242 2.93 -10.18 18.14
CA ARG A 242 2.62 -8.89 18.79
C ARG A 242 3.60 -7.78 18.40
N TYR A 243 4.87 -8.12 18.21
CA TYR A 243 5.87 -7.19 17.70
C TYR A 243 5.52 -6.69 16.30
N ALA A 244 5.13 -7.60 15.41
CA ALA A 244 4.68 -7.23 14.07
C ALA A 244 3.45 -6.31 14.11
N GLU A 245 2.45 -6.62 14.94
CA GLU A 245 1.27 -5.77 15.14
C GLU A 245 1.65 -4.38 15.64
N ARG A 246 2.53 -4.30 16.65
CA ARG A 246 3.00 -3.03 17.22
C ARG A 246 3.71 -2.17 16.20
N MET A 247 4.59 -2.76 15.39
CA MET A 247 5.40 -2.07 14.39
C MET A 247 4.60 -1.71 13.13
N ALA A 248 3.60 -2.52 12.77
CA ALA A 248 2.77 -2.26 11.61
C ALA A 248 1.89 -1.02 11.79
N ILE A 249 1.37 -0.72 12.99
CA ILE A 249 0.40 0.37 13.20
C ILE A 249 0.87 1.72 12.60
N PRO A 250 2.05 2.26 12.96
CA PRO A 250 2.51 3.52 12.36
C PRO A 250 2.69 3.44 10.83
N TRP A 251 3.05 2.27 10.30
CA TRP A 251 3.18 2.07 8.87
C TRP A 251 1.82 2.06 8.15
N LEU A 252 0.81 1.42 8.75
CA LEU A 252 -0.56 1.41 8.22
C LEU A 252 -1.11 2.83 8.13
N ASP A 253 -0.84 3.68 9.13
CA ASP A 253 -1.21 5.10 9.11
C ASP A 253 -0.52 5.86 7.97
N VAL A 254 0.81 5.68 7.81
CA VAL A 254 1.59 6.31 6.73
C VAL A 254 1.12 5.86 5.34
N ALA A 255 0.76 4.58 5.19
CA ALA A 255 0.23 4.03 3.95
C ALA A 255 -1.22 4.45 3.68
N ARG A 256 -1.92 5.01 4.67
CA ARG A 256 -3.35 5.40 4.66
C ARG A 256 -4.27 4.18 4.55
N TYR A 257 -3.91 3.08 5.21
CA TYR A 257 -4.75 1.90 5.25
C TYR A 257 -6.09 2.20 5.92
N ALA A 258 -7.17 1.71 5.31
CA ALA A 258 -8.52 1.78 5.85
C ALA A 258 -9.35 0.64 5.26
N ASP A 259 -10.31 0.13 6.03
CA ASP A 259 -11.27 -0.88 5.57
C ASP A 259 -12.44 -0.26 4.77
N THR A 260 -12.41 1.05 4.53
CA THR A 260 -13.42 1.82 3.80
C THR A 260 -12.79 2.77 2.77
N CYS A 261 -13.62 3.39 1.94
CA CYS A 261 -13.22 4.29 0.86
C CYS A 261 -12.74 5.67 1.32
N GLY A 262 -13.20 6.14 2.48
CA GLY A 262 -12.78 7.39 3.12
C GLY A 262 -13.49 8.65 2.62
N ILE A 263 -14.35 8.57 1.61
CA ILE A 263 -15.12 9.72 1.09
C ILE A 263 -16.55 9.32 0.75
N HIS A 264 -17.46 10.29 0.82
CA HIS A 264 -18.88 10.16 0.43
C HIS A 264 -19.67 9.12 1.21
N GLN A 265 -19.98 7.97 0.60
CA GLN A 265 -20.72 6.90 1.26
C GLN A 265 -19.85 6.11 2.25
N ASP A 266 -18.53 6.24 2.13
CA ASP A 266 -17.54 5.52 2.95
C ASP A 266 -17.79 4.00 2.96
N ASN A 267 -18.13 3.45 1.78
CA ASN A 267 -18.40 2.03 1.62
C ASN A 267 -17.16 1.19 1.95
N GLY A 268 -17.40 -0.06 2.38
CA GLY A 268 -16.32 -0.99 2.71
C GLY A 268 -15.49 -1.40 1.49
N ARG A 269 -14.21 -1.71 1.72
CA ARG A 269 -13.27 -2.25 0.73
C ARG A 269 -12.43 -3.36 1.32
N GLN A 270 -12.08 -4.37 0.51
CA GLN A 270 -11.17 -5.43 0.93
C GLN A 270 -9.71 -5.09 0.59
N MET A 271 -8.94 -4.76 1.63
CA MET A 271 -7.49 -4.52 1.52
C MET A 271 -6.69 -5.29 2.59
N TRP A 272 -7.35 -6.11 3.41
CA TRP A 272 -6.75 -6.78 4.56
C TRP A 272 -5.57 -7.69 4.20
N LEU A 273 -5.54 -8.27 3.00
CA LEU A 273 -4.40 -9.07 2.53
C LEU A 273 -3.10 -8.25 2.47
N TRP A 274 -3.18 -6.97 2.10
CA TRP A 274 -2.03 -6.08 2.13
C TRP A 274 -1.59 -5.78 3.57
N ARG A 275 -2.53 -5.54 4.49
CA ARG A 275 -2.23 -5.37 5.92
C ARG A 275 -1.53 -6.60 6.48
N ASP A 276 -2.05 -7.79 6.16
CA ASP A 276 -1.48 -9.06 6.61
C ASP A 276 -0.09 -9.31 6.00
N TRP A 277 0.14 -8.85 4.76
CA TRP A 277 1.48 -8.83 4.17
C TRP A 277 2.44 -7.92 4.95
N VAL A 278 2.01 -6.71 5.36
CA VAL A 278 2.83 -5.80 6.19
C VAL A 278 3.16 -6.45 7.53
N LEU A 279 2.17 -7.07 8.17
CA LEU A 279 2.37 -7.82 9.42
C LEU A 279 3.40 -8.95 9.22
N ALA A 280 3.28 -9.73 8.15
CA ALA A 280 4.24 -10.78 7.83
C ALA A 280 5.65 -10.22 7.58
N ALA A 281 5.77 -9.09 6.87
CA ALA A 281 7.06 -8.46 6.60
C ALA A 281 7.80 -8.04 7.89
N PHE A 282 7.09 -7.44 8.87
CA PHE A 282 7.69 -7.13 10.18
C PHE A 282 7.97 -8.38 10.99
N ARG A 283 7.04 -9.34 11.03
CA ARG A 283 7.20 -10.62 11.76
C ARG A 283 8.43 -11.38 11.27
N ASP A 284 8.60 -11.44 9.96
CA ASP A 284 9.64 -12.21 9.28
C ASP A 284 10.93 -11.43 9.06
N ASN A 285 11.03 -10.23 9.63
CA ASN A 285 12.20 -9.36 9.57
C ASN A 285 12.68 -9.17 8.12
N MET A 286 11.73 -8.87 7.23
CA MET A 286 12.00 -8.64 5.81
C MET A 286 13.05 -7.53 5.64
N PRO A 287 14.08 -7.74 4.80
CA PRO A 287 15.04 -6.68 4.50
C PRO A 287 14.34 -5.42 3.98
N TYR A 288 14.72 -4.26 4.53
CA TYR A 288 14.04 -3.00 4.21
C TYR A 288 14.05 -2.66 2.71
N ASN A 289 15.13 -2.96 2.00
CA ASN A 289 15.19 -2.78 0.55
C ASN A 289 14.14 -3.61 -0.20
N GLN A 290 13.88 -4.84 0.24
CA GLN A 290 12.82 -5.68 -0.31
C GLN A 290 11.44 -5.12 0.05
N PHE A 291 11.24 -4.72 1.31
CA PHE A 291 9.99 -4.10 1.78
C PHE A 291 9.58 -2.86 0.97
N VAL A 292 10.55 -2.03 0.59
CA VAL A 292 10.34 -0.86 -0.27
C VAL A 292 9.99 -1.27 -1.70
N VAL A 293 10.81 -2.13 -2.31
CA VAL A 293 10.63 -2.53 -3.72
C VAL A 293 9.29 -3.23 -3.95
N GLU A 294 8.93 -4.18 -3.08
CA GLU A 294 7.68 -4.94 -3.25
C GLU A 294 6.44 -4.06 -3.09
N GLN A 295 6.46 -3.05 -2.21
CA GLN A 295 5.34 -2.13 -2.06
C GLN A 295 5.24 -1.09 -3.18
N VAL A 296 6.37 -0.62 -3.71
CA VAL A 296 6.35 0.39 -4.78
C VAL A 296 6.05 -0.24 -6.14
N ALA A 297 6.58 -1.44 -6.41
CA ALA A 297 6.62 -2.03 -7.75
C ALA A 297 6.50 -3.57 -7.78
N GLY A 298 5.93 -4.20 -6.75
CA GLY A 298 5.82 -5.66 -6.68
C GLY A 298 5.03 -6.32 -7.82
N ASP A 299 4.04 -5.62 -8.38
CA ASP A 299 3.29 -6.05 -9.57
C ASP A 299 4.08 -5.91 -10.89
N LEU A 300 5.11 -5.07 -10.91
CA LEU A 300 5.99 -4.87 -12.06
C LEU A 300 7.20 -5.81 -12.06
N MET A 301 7.35 -6.64 -11.02
CA MET A 301 8.44 -7.61 -10.97
C MET A 301 8.22 -8.72 -12.01
N PRO A 302 9.25 -9.10 -12.79
CA PRO A 302 9.17 -10.26 -13.67
C PRO A 302 8.80 -11.51 -12.88
N ASP A 303 7.78 -12.24 -13.34
CA ASP A 303 7.24 -13.42 -12.66
C ASP A 303 6.85 -13.19 -11.19
N GLY A 304 6.37 -11.97 -10.88
CA GLY A 304 6.01 -11.55 -9.54
C GLY A 304 5.03 -12.50 -8.85
N THR A 305 5.37 -12.92 -7.63
CA THR A 305 4.54 -13.80 -6.80
C THR A 305 3.24 -13.12 -6.41
N VAL A 306 2.25 -13.90 -5.98
CA VAL A 306 0.99 -13.35 -5.44
C VAL A 306 1.25 -12.40 -4.27
N GLN A 307 2.23 -12.70 -3.41
CA GLN A 307 2.59 -11.84 -2.27
C GLN A 307 3.19 -10.50 -2.73
N GLN A 308 4.00 -10.48 -3.78
CA GLN A 308 4.55 -9.24 -4.36
C GLN A 308 3.45 -8.38 -5.00
N LYS A 309 2.47 -9.01 -5.67
CA LYS A 309 1.29 -8.31 -6.19
C LYS A 309 0.39 -7.77 -5.06
N ILE A 310 0.28 -8.50 -3.94
CA ILE A 310 -0.42 -8.00 -2.76
C ILE A 310 0.32 -6.80 -2.19
N ALA A 311 1.65 -6.87 -2.06
CA ALA A 311 2.49 -5.81 -1.51
C ALA A 311 2.32 -4.47 -2.24
N SER A 312 2.24 -4.49 -3.58
CA SER A 312 2.03 -3.28 -4.38
C SER A 312 0.66 -2.61 -4.17
N GLY A 313 -0.24 -3.26 -3.42
CA GLY A 313 -1.47 -2.68 -2.88
C GLY A 313 -1.26 -1.41 -2.05
N PHE A 314 -0.03 -1.12 -1.59
CA PHE A 314 0.35 0.17 -1.01
C PHE A 314 -0.08 1.36 -1.90
N ASN A 315 0.08 1.22 -3.22
CA ASN A 315 -0.31 2.24 -4.20
C ASN A 315 -1.84 2.44 -4.32
N ARG A 316 -2.63 1.55 -3.73
CA ARG A 316 -4.11 1.56 -3.77
C ARG A 316 -4.75 1.74 -2.40
N ALA A 317 -3.95 1.96 -1.35
CA ALA A 317 -4.46 2.26 -0.01
C ALA A 317 -5.07 3.67 0.11
N HIS A 318 -4.89 4.54 -0.88
CA HIS A 318 -5.43 5.89 -0.88
C HIS A 318 -6.97 5.95 -0.79
N VAL A 319 -7.49 7.13 -0.43
CA VAL A 319 -8.93 7.43 -0.43
C VAL A 319 -9.47 7.34 -1.86
N THR A 320 -10.62 6.70 -2.02
CA THR A 320 -11.27 6.44 -3.33
C THR A 320 -12.71 6.91 -3.32
N SER A 321 -13.25 7.33 -4.46
CA SER A 321 -14.63 7.79 -4.60
C SER A 321 -15.52 6.80 -5.32
N ASP A 322 -16.76 6.70 -4.85
CA ASP A 322 -17.89 6.02 -5.48
C ASP A 322 -19.06 7.01 -5.76
N GLU A 323 -18.83 8.32 -5.67
CA GLU A 323 -19.88 9.33 -5.84
C GLU A 323 -20.39 9.40 -7.28
N GLY A 324 -21.71 9.31 -7.42
CA GLY A 324 -22.39 9.45 -8.69
C GLY A 324 -22.36 10.90 -9.14
N GLY A 325 -21.89 11.14 -10.37
CA GLY A 325 -21.78 12.49 -10.94
C GLY A 325 -20.40 13.15 -10.77
N ALA A 326 -19.46 12.48 -10.08
CA ALA A 326 -18.06 12.86 -10.09
C ALA A 326 -17.44 12.76 -11.50
N ILE A 327 -16.29 13.41 -11.70
CA ILE A 327 -15.53 13.37 -12.94
C ILE A 327 -14.42 12.32 -12.81
N ASP A 328 -14.50 11.25 -13.59
CA ASP A 328 -13.55 10.12 -13.51
C ASP A 328 -12.09 10.57 -13.68
N ALA A 329 -11.83 11.40 -14.69
CA ALA A 329 -10.48 11.93 -14.98
C ALA A 329 -9.91 12.81 -13.85
N GLU A 330 -10.77 13.49 -13.07
CA GLU A 330 -10.33 14.29 -11.93
C GLU A 330 -9.79 13.39 -10.81
N TYR A 331 -10.55 12.35 -10.46
CA TYR A 331 -10.13 11.41 -9.43
C TYR A 331 -8.91 10.59 -9.81
N LEU A 332 -8.78 10.16 -11.07
CA LEU A 332 -7.54 9.52 -11.54
C LEU A 332 -6.30 10.40 -11.29
N MET A 333 -6.40 11.70 -11.56
CA MET A 333 -5.33 12.65 -11.29
C MET A 333 -5.09 12.83 -9.78
N GLU A 334 -6.15 13.00 -8.98
CA GLU A 334 -6.01 13.11 -7.51
C GLU A 334 -5.36 11.87 -6.90
N TYR A 335 -5.71 10.68 -7.36
CA TYR A 335 -5.08 9.44 -6.92
C TYR A 335 -3.60 9.38 -7.27
N ALA A 336 -3.21 9.82 -8.47
CA ALA A 336 -1.80 9.88 -8.87
C ALA A 336 -1.02 10.91 -8.03
N VAL A 337 -1.63 12.08 -7.74
CA VAL A 337 -1.08 13.10 -6.85
C VAL A 337 -0.85 12.53 -5.45
N ASP A 338 -1.84 11.85 -4.90
CA ASP A 338 -1.81 11.29 -3.57
C ASP A 338 -0.74 10.18 -3.44
N ARG A 339 -0.62 9.27 -4.42
CA ARG A 339 0.46 8.27 -4.48
C ARG A 339 1.83 8.93 -4.50
N THR A 340 2.00 9.96 -5.32
CA THR A 340 3.26 10.73 -5.45
C THR A 340 3.64 11.39 -4.12
N ALA A 341 2.67 12.04 -3.47
CA ALA A 341 2.85 12.68 -2.18
C ALA A 341 3.27 11.66 -1.11
N THR A 342 2.61 10.51 -1.07
CA THR A 342 2.86 9.50 -0.04
C THR A 342 4.16 8.74 -0.27
N VAL A 343 4.54 8.45 -1.52
CA VAL A 343 5.89 7.90 -1.78
C VAL A 343 6.96 8.88 -1.34
N GLY A 344 6.77 10.18 -1.61
CA GLY A 344 7.63 11.24 -1.10
C GLY A 344 7.75 11.23 0.42
N ALA A 345 6.62 11.21 1.13
CA ALA A 345 6.61 11.26 2.58
C ALA A 345 7.13 9.96 3.22
N ALA A 346 6.66 8.80 2.76
CA ALA A 346 6.91 7.49 3.37
C ALA A 346 8.33 6.96 3.12
N PHE A 347 8.86 7.15 1.92
CA PHE A 347 10.15 6.55 1.53
C PHE A 347 11.27 7.57 1.38
N LEU A 348 10.97 8.80 0.97
CA LEU A 348 11.99 9.84 0.79
C LEU A 348 12.09 10.79 2.00
N GLY A 349 11.09 10.81 2.88
CA GLY A 349 11.01 11.77 3.98
C GLY A 349 10.83 13.21 3.50
N LEU A 350 10.24 13.42 2.31
CA LEU A 350 10.07 14.71 1.65
C LEU A 350 8.58 15.03 1.45
N THR A 351 8.20 16.28 1.72
CA THR A 351 6.83 16.77 1.50
C THR A 351 6.60 17.18 0.05
N LEU A 352 6.73 16.23 -0.88
CA LEU A 352 6.62 16.50 -2.32
C LEU A 352 5.29 17.16 -2.72
N GLN A 353 4.22 16.95 -1.95
CA GLN A 353 2.90 17.57 -2.20
C GLN A 353 2.94 19.10 -2.31
N CYS A 354 3.84 19.79 -1.61
CA CYS A 354 3.97 21.25 -1.76
C CYS A 354 4.38 21.65 -3.18
N ALA A 355 5.12 20.77 -3.89
CA ALA A 355 5.56 20.99 -5.25
C ALA A 355 4.41 20.87 -6.30
N ARG A 356 3.22 20.41 -5.89
CA ARG A 356 2.05 20.27 -6.76
C ARG A 356 1.66 21.60 -7.41
N CYS A 357 1.59 22.68 -6.63
CA CYS A 357 1.03 23.96 -7.08
C CYS A 357 2.10 25.01 -7.43
N HIS A 358 3.30 24.87 -6.88
CA HIS A 358 4.45 25.78 -7.06
C HIS A 358 5.74 25.01 -6.76
N ASP A 359 6.92 25.53 -7.09
CA ASP A 359 8.18 24.91 -6.66
C ASP A 359 8.24 24.77 -5.14
N HIS A 360 8.79 23.68 -4.60
CA HIS A 360 8.81 23.43 -3.16
C HIS A 360 9.45 24.59 -2.41
N LYS A 361 8.81 25.03 -1.33
CA LYS A 361 9.18 26.28 -0.63
C LYS A 361 10.51 26.21 0.11
N PHE A 362 10.96 25.00 0.46
CA PHE A 362 12.13 24.78 1.32
C PHE A 362 13.14 23.79 0.75
N ASP A 363 12.71 22.94 -0.17
CA ASP A 363 13.50 21.81 -0.67
C ASP A 363 13.75 22.02 -2.16
N PRO A 364 14.84 21.47 -2.71
CA PRO A 364 15.20 21.65 -4.11
C PRO A 364 14.37 20.75 -5.01
N VAL A 365 13.03 20.83 -4.91
CA VAL A 365 12.08 20.07 -5.71
C VAL A 365 11.24 21.08 -6.49
N THR A 366 11.34 21.03 -7.82
CA THR A 366 10.53 21.88 -8.70
C THR A 366 9.15 21.26 -8.91
N GLN A 367 8.21 22.08 -9.40
CA GLN A 367 6.92 21.57 -9.86
C GLN A 367 7.09 20.56 -11.01
N GLU A 368 8.08 20.76 -11.89
CA GLU A 368 8.40 19.81 -12.96
C GLU A 368 8.85 18.46 -12.42
N ASP A 369 9.68 18.42 -11.37
CA ASP A 369 10.08 17.18 -10.69
C ASP A 369 8.87 16.43 -10.13
N PHE A 370 7.92 17.16 -9.51
CA PHE A 370 6.70 16.57 -8.97
C PHE A 370 5.86 15.88 -10.05
N TYR A 371 5.59 16.56 -11.17
CA TYR A 371 4.79 15.98 -12.25
C TYR A 371 5.55 14.89 -13.03
N SER A 372 6.89 14.98 -13.09
CA SER A 372 7.73 13.91 -13.66
C SER A 372 7.66 12.64 -12.80
N LEU A 373 7.68 12.76 -11.48
CA LEU A 373 7.49 11.63 -10.58
C LEU A 373 6.05 11.08 -10.65
N LEU A 374 5.06 11.96 -10.72
CA LEU A 374 3.66 11.59 -10.85
C LEU A 374 3.39 10.72 -12.07
N ALA A 375 4.12 10.93 -13.17
CA ALA A 375 3.98 10.12 -14.39
C ALA A 375 4.18 8.62 -14.15
N PHE A 376 5.05 8.23 -13.20
CA PHE A 376 5.25 6.82 -12.83
C PHE A 376 4.03 6.23 -12.12
N PHE A 377 3.30 7.03 -11.36
CA PHE A 377 2.14 6.59 -10.61
C PHE A 377 0.84 6.74 -11.40
N ASN A 378 0.82 7.53 -12.47
CA ASN A 378 -0.33 7.72 -13.34
C ASN A 378 -0.45 6.65 -14.45
N SER A 379 -0.17 5.39 -14.12
CA SER A 379 -0.23 4.25 -15.04
C SER A 379 -1.03 3.07 -14.47
N ASN A 380 -1.80 3.29 -13.41
CA ASN A 380 -2.64 2.26 -12.78
C ASN A 380 -4.00 2.16 -13.49
N GLU A 381 -4.43 0.93 -13.80
CA GLU A 381 -5.69 0.64 -14.54
C GLU A 381 -6.96 0.74 -13.69
N GLN A 382 -6.89 1.28 -12.47
CA GLN A 382 -8.07 1.50 -11.64
C GLN A 382 -9.02 2.55 -12.24
N PRO A 383 -10.34 2.45 -11.96
CA PRO A 383 -11.28 3.51 -12.33
C PRO A 383 -11.09 4.76 -11.45
N GLY A 384 -11.44 5.92 -11.97
CA GLY A 384 -11.55 7.16 -11.19
C GLY A 384 -12.71 7.09 -10.21
N ILE A 385 -13.84 6.51 -10.65
CA ILE A 385 -15.05 6.33 -9.86
C ILE A 385 -15.41 4.85 -9.78
N TYR A 386 -15.45 4.32 -8.57
CA TYR A 386 -15.90 2.95 -8.32
C TYR A 386 -17.42 2.86 -8.35
N SER A 387 -17.95 1.69 -8.73
CA SER A 387 -19.40 1.47 -8.69
C SER A 387 -19.93 1.47 -7.24
N GLN A 388 -21.14 1.98 -7.05
CA GLN A 388 -21.82 2.11 -5.75
C GLN A 388 -22.39 0.79 -5.20
N THR A 389 -21.61 -0.28 -5.26
CA THR A 389 -22.02 -1.57 -4.71
C THR A 389 -21.82 -1.58 -3.21
N MET A 390 -22.90 -1.77 -2.44
CA MET A 390 -22.89 -1.78 -0.96
C MET A 390 -22.31 -3.07 -0.34
N ASP A 391 -21.42 -3.78 -1.02
CA ASP A 391 -20.79 -4.98 -0.48
C ASP A 391 -19.50 -4.60 0.26
N ALA A 392 -19.54 -4.67 1.59
CA ALA A 392 -18.38 -4.42 2.44
C ALA A 392 -17.23 -5.42 2.20
N ASN A 393 -17.52 -6.57 1.58
CA ASN A 393 -16.55 -7.59 1.22
C ASN A 393 -16.05 -7.48 -0.23
N ARG A 394 -16.33 -6.37 -0.91
CA ARG A 394 -15.85 -6.17 -2.28
C ARG A 394 -14.36 -5.82 -2.32
N ALA A 395 -13.61 -6.56 -3.14
CA ALA A 395 -12.29 -6.14 -3.60
C ALA A 395 -12.45 -5.17 -4.79
N TYR A 396 -11.82 -4.02 -4.72
CA TYR A 396 -11.96 -2.96 -5.72
C TYR A 396 -11.12 -3.24 -6.96
N GLU A 397 -11.68 -3.04 -8.14
CA GLU A 397 -11.03 -3.35 -9.41
C GLU A 397 -9.86 -2.39 -9.72
N PRO A 398 -8.76 -2.85 -10.33
CA PRO A 398 -8.47 -4.25 -10.65
C PRO A 398 -8.18 -5.05 -9.38
N SER A 399 -8.81 -6.21 -9.22
CA SER A 399 -8.61 -7.10 -8.08
C SER A 399 -7.95 -8.39 -8.53
N ILE A 400 -7.23 -9.04 -7.61
CA ILE A 400 -6.68 -10.38 -7.83
C ILE A 400 -7.43 -11.39 -6.98
N GLU A 401 -7.70 -12.56 -7.54
CA GLU A 401 -8.18 -13.70 -6.75
C GLU A 401 -7.01 -14.34 -6.02
N VAL A 402 -7.06 -14.33 -4.69
CA VAL A 402 -6.05 -14.95 -3.85
C VAL A 402 -6.66 -16.20 -3.22
N PRO A 403 -6.24 -17.42 -3.63
CA PRO A 403 -6.74 -18.64 -3.02
C PRO A 403 -6.30 -18.70 -1.55
N THR A 404 -7.19 -19.19 -0.69
CA THR A 404 -6.80 -19.53 0.68
C THR A 404 -5.72 -20.63 0.66
N PRO A 405 -4.94 -20.81 1.73
CA PRO A 405 -3.96 -21.89 1.80
C PRO A 405 -4.56 -23.28 1.50
N GLU A 406 -5.79 -23.54 1.95
CA GLU A 406 -6.51 -24.79 1.69
C GLU A 406 -6.88 -24.92 0.21
N HIS A 407 -7.39 -23.85 -0.40
CA HIS A 407 -7.71 -23.83 -1.82
C HIS A 407 -6.46 -23.96 -2.69
N ALA A 408 -5.35 -23.31 -2.32
CA ALA A 408 -4.07 -23.40 -3.01
C ALA A 408 -3.51 -24.83 -2.95
N ALA A 409 -3.55 -25.46 -1.77
CA ALA A 409 -3.17 -26.86 -1.60
C ALA A 409 -4.05 -27.80 -2.45
N ARG A 410 -5.36 -27.57 -2.44
CA ARG A 410 -6.30 -28.37 -3.24
C ARG A 410 -6.07 -28.19 -4.74
N LEU A 411 -5.83 -26.96 -5.19
CA LEU A 411 -5.55 -26.65 -6.59
C LEU A 411 -4.27 -27.33 -7.04
N SER A 412 -3.20 -27.30 -6.23
CA SER A 412 -1.95 -28.01 -6.53
C SER A 412 -2.18 -29.52 -6.73
N ILE A 413 -2.94 -30.15 -5.83
CA ILE A 413 -3.28 -31.58 -5.94
C ILE A 413 -4.07 -31.85 -7.23
N LEU A 414 -5.07 -31.03 -7.55
CA LEU A 414 -5.91 -31.21 -8.74
C LEU A 414 -5.13 -30.97 -10.03
N THR A 415 -4.25 -29.97 -10.06
CA THR A 415 -3.38 -29.69 -11.20
C THR A 415 -2.43 -30.85 -11.47
N GLN A 416 -1.82 -31.42 -10.42
CA GLN A 416 -0.98 -32.61 -10.57
C GLN A 416 -1.78 -33.81 -11.07
N ALA A 417 -2.94 -34.09 -10.45
CA ALA A 417 -3.81 -35.20 -10.89
C ALA A 417 -4.26 -35.05 -12.36
N ALA A 418 -4.53 -33.82 -12.81
CA ALA A 418 -4.88 -33.54 -14.19
C ALA A 418 -3.68 -33.73 -15.15
N ALA A 419 -2.47 -33.39 -14.73
CA ALA A 419 -1.25 -33.65 -15.49
C ALA A 419 -0.97 -35.15 -15.60
N ASP A 420 -1.13 -35.90 -14.51
CA ASP A 420 -0.97 -37.35 -14.47
C ASP A 420 -2.01 -38.05 -15.37
N ALA A 421 -3.28 -37.62 -15.30
CA ALA A 421 -4.35 -38.14 -16.13
C ALA A 421 -4.11 -37.87 -17.63
N ARG A 422 -3.61 -36.68 -17.99
CA ARG A 422 -3.20 -36.37 -19.37
C ARG A 422 -2.05 -37.25 -19.84
N THR A 423 -1.04 -37.44 -18.99
CA THR A 423 0.10 -38.31 -19.29
C THR A 423 -0.35 -39.76 -19.50
N ALA A 424 -1.22 -40.28 -18.63
CA ALA A 424 -1.77 -41.63 -18.75
C ALA A 424 -2.60 -41.80 -20.03
N ARG A 425 -3.43 -40.79 -20.38
CA ARG A 425 -4.19 -40.77 -21.63
C ARG A 425 -3.26 -40.82 -22.85
N ASP A 426 -2.19 -40.03 -22.84
CA ASP A 426 -1.28 -39.92 -23.99
C ASP A 426 -0.35 -41.15 -24.12
N ALA A 427 -0.12 -41.86 -23.01
CA ALA A 427 0.68 -43.08 -22.92
C ALA A 427 -0.15 -44.39 -22.94
N MET A 428 -1.42 -44.34 -23.37
CA MET A 428 -2.28 -45.53 -23.45
C MET A 428 -1.59 -46.67 -24.22
N SER A 429 -1.52 -47.84 -23.60
CA SER A 429 -1.09 -49.09 -24.23
C SER A 429 -2.03 -49.50 -25.36
N ASP A 430 -1.58 -50.40 -26.24
CA ASP A 430 -2.41 -50.91 -27.34
C ASP A 430 -3.69 -51.60 -26.84
N THR A 431 -3.61 -52.26 -25.68
CA THR A 431 -4.77 -52.90 -25.03
C THR A 431 -5.77 -51.87 -24.52
N GLU A 432 -5.31 -50.80 -23.87
CA GLU A 432 -6.16 -49.71 -23.39
C GLU A 432 -6.79 -48.95 -24.56
N ARG A 433 -6.03 -48.74 -25.64
CA ARG A 433 -6.52 -48.11 -26.87
C ARG A 433 -7.62 -48.95 -27.54
N ALA A 434 -7.42 -50.25 -27.64
CA ALA A 434 -8.45 -51.16 -28.17
C ALA A 434 -9.71 -51.19 -27.28
N ALA A 435 -9.55 -51.18 -25.95
CA ALA A 435 -10.66 -51.09 -25.02
C ALA A 435 -11.41 -49.75 -25.14
N PHE A 436 -10.68 -48.64 -25.31
CA PHE A 436 -11.26 -47.31 -25.52
C PHE A 436 -12.06 -47.23 -26.84
N GLU A 437 -11.53 -47.76 -27.94
CA GLU A 437 -12.26 -47.80 -29.23
C GLU A 437 -13.49 -48.71 -29.17
N SER A 438 -13.39 -49.85 -28.47
CA SER A 438 -14.54 -50.72 -28.20
C SER A 438 -15.61 -49.98 -27.40
N PHE A 439 -15.22 -49.27 -26.35
CA PHE A 439 -16.12 -48.43 -25.55
C PHE A 439 -16.76 -47.30 -26.36
N ARG A 440 -16.00 -46.60 -27.21
CA ARG A 440 -16.55 -45.59 -28.13
C ARG A 440 -17.59 -46.18 -29.06
N THR A 441 -17.30 -47.35 -29.63
CA THR A 441 -18.23 -48.06 -30.51
C THR A 441 -19.49 -48.46 -29.75
N GLN A 442 -19.35 -49.00 -28.54
CA GLN A 442 -20.47 -49.38 -27.69
C GLN A 442 -21.35 -48.19 -27.32
N ILE A 443 -20.77 -47.04 -26.94
CA ILE A 443 -21.54 -45.81 -26.66
C ILE A 443 -22.24 -45.27 -27.90
N SER A 444 -21.66 -45.43 -29.10
CA SER A 444 -22.33 -45.01 -30.32
C SER A 444 -23.58 -45.85 -30.64
N THR A 445 -23.64 -47.10 -30.15
CA THR A 445 -24.76 -48.02 -30.37
C THR A 445 -25.75 -48.12 -29.20
N GLU A 446 -25.30 -47.91 -27.96
CA GLU A 446 -26.10 -48.09 -26.73
C GLU A 446 -26.17 -46.82 -25.85
N GLY A 447 -25.50 -45.74 -26.24
CA GLY A 447 -25.26 -44.56 -25.40
C GLY A 447 -26.07 -43.32 -25.78
N ILE A 448 -25.38 -42.18 -25.94
CA ILE A 448 -26.03 -40.86 -26.14
C ILE A 448 -26.58 -40.77 -27.57
N HIS A 449 -27.90 -40.66 -27.67
CA HIS A 449 -28.58 -40.37 -28.93
C HIS A 449 -29.08 -38.92 -28.92
N TRP A 450 -28.64 -38.14 -29.91
CA TRP A 450 -29.15 -36.79 -30.10
C TRP A 450 -30.57 -36.84 -30.66
N ALA A 451 -31.49 -36.15 -29.99
CA ALA A 451 -32.86 -36.05 -30.44
C ALA A 451 -32.94 -35.16 -31.68
N ALA A 452 -33.71 -35.59 -32.68
CA ALA A 452 -34.05 -34.73 -33.80
C ALA A 452 -34.89 -33.54 -33.29
N LEU A 453 -34.44 -32.34 -33.63
CA LEU A 453 -35.13 -31.09 -33.33
C LEU A 453 -35.76 -30.56 -34.61
N ARG A 454 -37.04 -30.19 -34.54
CA ARG A 454 -37.73 -29.47 -35.60
C ARG A 454 -37.74 -27.98 -35.25
N PHE A 455 -37.13 -27.16 -36.08
CA PHE A 455 -37.16 -25.71 -35.93
C PHE A 455 -38.60 -25.16 -36.03
N ILE A 456 -38.95 -24.21 -35.15
CA ILE A 456 -40.24 -23.52 -35.14
C ILE A 456 -40.07 -22.02 -35.42
N SER A 457 -39.21 -21.34 -34.65
CA SER A 457 -38.99 -19.89 -34.79
C SER A 457 -37.68 -19.44 -34.15
N ALA A 458 -37.14 -18.33 -34.63
CA ALA A 458 -36.02 -17.62 -34.04
C ALA A 458 -36.36 -16.13 -34.00
N VAL A 459 -36.15 -15.49 -32.85
CA VAL A 459 -36.49 -14.08 -32.65
C VAL A 459 -35.32 -13.37 -31.96
N SER A 460 -35.01 -12.16 -32.41
CA SER A 460 -34.03 -11.26 -31.78
C SER A 460 -34.76 -10.07 -31.15
N THR A 461 -34.26 -9.62 -30.00
CA THR A 461 -34.76 -8.42 -29.32
C THR A 461 -34.18 -7.13 -29.91
N GLN A 462 -33.01 -7.20 -30.55
CA GLN A 462 -32.25 -6.04 -31.06
C GLN A 462 -32.13 -6.03 -32.60
N LYS A 463 -33.15 -6.55 -33.30
CA LYS A 463 -33.30 -6.52 -34.77
C LYS A 463 -32.22 -7.27 -35.56
N THR A 464 -31.46 -8.17 -34.94
CA THR A 464 -30.62 -9.12 -35.68
C THR A 464 -31.51 -9.97 -36.59
N THR A 465 -31.11 -10.14 -37.85
CA THR A 465 -31.83 -10.98 -38.80
C THR A 465 -31.39 -12.43 -38.63
N LEU A 466 -32.31 -13.30 -38.21
CA LEU A 466 -32.07 -14.73 -38.00
C LEU A 466 -32.63 -15.54 -39.16
N THR A 467 -31.76 -16.09 -40.00
CA THR A 467 -32.14 -16.84 -41.21
C THR A 467 -31.94 -18.33 -40.99
N VAL A 468 -33.01 -19.12 -41.14
CA VAL A 468 -32.95 -20.58 -41.01
C VAL A 468 -32.42 -21.19 -42.31
N GLN A 469 -31.41 -22.04 -42.18
CA GLN A 469 -30.78 -22.74 -43.28
C GLN A 469 -31.48 -24.07 -43.60
N PRO A 470 -31.25 -24.67 -44.78
CA PRO A 470 -31.86 -25.94 -45.17
C PRO A 470 -31.55 -27.12 -44.23
N ASP A 471 -30.42 -27.08 -43.53
CA ASP A 471 -29.99 -28.07 -42.54
C ASP A 471 -30.57 -27.83 -41.13
N GLY A 472 -31.34 -26.75 -40.96
CA GLY A 472 -31.94 -26.36 -39.69
C GLY A 472 -31.05 -25.48 -38.80
N SER A 473 -29.82 -25.17 -39.22
CA SER A 473 -28.98 -24.16 -38.56
C SER A 473 -29.56 -22.76 -38.74
N VAL A 474 -29.16 -21.80 -37.91
CA VAL A 474 -29.65 -20.41 -37.98
C VAL A 474 -28.49 -19.45 -38.14
N LEU A 475 -28.47 -18.73 -39.26
CA LEU A 475 -27.47 -17.72 -39.59
C LEU A 475 -27.93 -16.33 -39.17
N SER A 476 -27.14 -15.68 -38.30
CA SER A 476 -27.36 -14.31 -37.85
C SER A 476 -26.72 -13.30 -38.80
N SER A 477 -27.49 -12.30 -39.25
CA SER A 477 -27.07 -11.26 -40.19
C SER A 477 -27.77 -9.92 -39.91
N GLY A 478 -27.55 -8.90 -40.74
CA GLY A 478 -28.20 -7.58 -40.57
C GLY A 478 -27.54 -6.71 -39.50
N GLU A 479 -28.32 -6.08 -38.62
CA GLU A 479 -27.78 -5.26 -37.52
C GLU A 479 -26.94 -6.10 -36.56
N ASN A 480 -25.82 -5.55 -36.08
CA ASN A 480 -24.86 -6.21 -35.19
C ASN A 480 -24.74 -5.44 -33.87
N PRO A 481 -25.76 -5.48 -33.00
CA PRO A 481 -25.72 -4.77 -31.72
C PRO A 481 -24.64 -5.36 -30.80
N ALA A 482 -24.16 -4.57 -29.84
CA ALA A 482 -23.15 -5.02 -28.88
C ALA A 482 -23.66 -6.16 -27.98
N ASN A 483 -24.96 -6.16 -27.66
CA ASN A 483 -25.66 -7.20 -26.92
C ASN A 483 -26.99 -7.50 -27.61
N ASP A 484 -27.39 -8.78 -27.70
CA ASP A 484 -28.66 -9.20 -28.29
C ASP A 484 -29.18 -10.45 -27.57
N GLU A 485 -30.44 -10.44 -27.19
CA GLU A 485 -31.12 -11.64 -26.67
C GLU A 485 -31.85 -12.32 -27.82
N GLN A 486 -31.45 -13.56 -28.10
CA GLN A 486 -31.98 -14.38 -29.20
C GLN A 486 -32.71 -15.60 -28.64
N THR A 487 -33.98 -15.75 -29.00
CA THR A 487 -34.81 -16.88 -28.59
C THR A 487 -35.02 -17.82 -29.75
N PHE A 488 -34.57 -19.07 -29.59
CA PHE A 488 -34.78 -20.15 -30.57
C PHE A 488 -35.79 -21.15 -30.02
N THR A 489 -36.85 -21.43 -30.80
CA THR A 489 -37.89 -22.39 -30.44
C THR A 489 -37.78 -23.62 -31.33
N TYR A 490 -37.65 -24.78 -30.69
CA TYR A 490 -37.61 -26.08 -31.34
C TYR A 490 -38.69 -27.00 -30.78
N ARG A 491 -39.12 -27.97 -31.59
CA ARG A 491 -40.00 -29.06 -31.18
C ARG A 491 -39.28 -30.40 -31.28
N THR A 492 -39.47 -31.25 -30.29
CA THR A 492 -39.07 -32.66 -30.35
C THR A 492 -40.11 -33.52 -29.66
N ASP A 493 -40.30 -34.75 -30.17
CA ASP A 493 -41.14 -35.76 -29.53
C ASP A 493 -40.30 -36.72 -28.66
N ALA A 494 -38.97 -36.49 -28.58
CA ALA A 494 -38.07 -37.24 -27.72
C ALA A 494 -38.36 -36.97 -26.23
N THR A 495 -38.24 -38.01 -25.42
CA THR A 495 -38.42 -37.95 -23.96
C THR A 495 -37.10 -38.24 -23.25
N ASN A 496 -37.02 -37.96 -21.96
CA ASN A 496 -35.82 -38.19 -21.14
C ASN A 496 -34.56 -37.45 -21.63
N LEU A 497 -34.70 -36.25 -22.18
CA LEU A 497 -33.55 -35.40 -22.51
C LEU A 497 -32.74 -35.07 -21.24
N ARG A 498 -31.41 -35.05 -21.38
CA ARG A 498 -30.46 -34.81 -20.28
C ARG A 498 -29.36 -33.80 -20.62
N ALA A 499 -29.18 -33.48 -21.91
CA ALA A 499 -28.14 -32.60 -22.40
C ALA A 499 -28.66 -31.79 -23.59
N ILE A 500 -28.04 -30.62 -23.81
CA ILE A 500 -28.25 -29.77 -24.98
C ILE A 500 -26.86 -29.55 -25.58
N ALA A 501 -26.75 -29.74 -26.89
CA ALA A 501 -25.57 -29.35 -27.65
C ALA A 501 -25.85 -28.02 -28.34
N LEU A 502 -24.97 -27.05 -28.13
CA LEU A 502 -24.92 -25.81 -28.87
C LEU A 502 -23.69 -25.88 -29.78
N GLU A 503 -23.90 -25.93 -31.09
CA GLU A 503 -22.82 -25.94 -32.07
C GLU A 503 -22.69 -24.54 -32.69
N ALA A 504 -21.50 -23.94 -32.55
CA ALA A 504 -21.14 -22.69 -33.22
C ALA A 504 -20.50 -23.03 -34.58
N MET A 505 -21.21 -22.73 -35.66
CA MET A 505 -20.81 -23.13 -37.02
C MET A 505 -20.10 -21.99 -37.75
N THR A 506 -19.13 -22.32 -38.58
CA THR A 506 -18.48 -21.35 -39.48
C THR A 506 -19.36 -21.09 -40.70
N ASP A 507 -19.34 -19.86 -41.20
CA ASP A 507 -19.99 -19.50 -42.46
C ASP A 507 -19.12 -18.48 -43.22
N PRO A 508 -18.90 -18.66 -44.55
CA PRO A 508 -18.07 -17.74 -45.34
C PRO A 508 -18.54 -16.27 -45.33
N SER A 509 -19.81 -16.01 -45.02
CA SER A 509 -20.37 -14.66 -44.92
C SER A 509 -20.05 -13.95 -43.59
N LEU A 510 -19.60 -14.70 -42.58
CA LEU A 510 -19.18 -14.14 -41.30
C LEU A 510 -17.74 -13.60 -41.37
N PRO A 511 -17.38 -12.61 -40.53
CA PRO A 511 -16.02 -12.09 -40.47
C PRO A 511 -14.96 -13.19 -40.40
N ASN A 512 -13.98 -13.14 -41.32
CA ASN A 512 -12.91 -14.11 -41.49
C ASN A 512 -13.38 -15.56 -41.75
N GLY A 513 -14.64 -15.77 -42.17
CA GLY A 513 -15.24 -17.09 -42.35
C GLY A 513 -15.31 -17.90 -41.04
N ARG A 514 -15.43 -17.21 -39.90
CA ARG A 514 -15.44 -17.81 -38.55
C ARG A 514 -16.87 -17.98 -38.04
N VAL A 515 -17.02 -18.20 -36.73
CA VAL A 515 -18.30 -18.51 -36.09
C VAL A 515 -19.09 -17.27 -35.63
N GLY A 516 -18.42 -16.12 -35.50
CA GLY A 516 -19.00 -14.94 -34.87
C GLY A 516 -18.97 -13.69 -35.73
N ARG A 517 -19.76 -12.70 -35.32
CA ARG A 517 -19.97 -11.43 -36.04
C ARG A 517 -19.06 -10.29 -35.56
N ALA A 518 -18.19 -10.53 -34.59
CA ALA A 518 -17.15 -9.57 -34.22
C ALA A 518 -16.14 -9.39 -35.36
N ALA A 519 -15.46 -8.24 -35.43
CA ALA A 519 -14.53 -7.97 -36.53
C ALA A 519 -13.38 -8.99 -36.64
N ASN A 520 -12.99 -9.61 -35.53
CA ASN A 520 -12.00 -10.68 -35.48
C ASN A 520 -12.58 -12.08 -35.78
N GLY A 521 -13.90 -12.21 -35.95
CA GLY A 521 -14.61 -13.47 -36.18
C GLY A 521 -14.99 -14.23 -34.91
N ASN A 522 -14.71 -13.69 -33.72
CA ASN A 522 -15.06 -14.34 -32.45
C ASN A 522 -16.55 -14.22 -32.13
N ALA A 523 -17.05 -15.15 -31.30
CA ALA A 523 -18.37 -15.13 -30.72
C ALA A 523 -18.28 -15.20 -29.20
N VAL A 524 -19.18 -14.47 -28.53
CA VAL A 524 -19.26 -14.39 -27.07
C VAL A 524 -20.69 -14.68 -26.65
N LEU A 525 -20.86 -15.56 -25.67
CA LEU A 525 -22.14 -15.91 -25.07
C LEU A 525 -22.16 -15.47 -23.62
N ASP A 526 -23.08 -14.56 -23.28
CA ASP A 526 -23.29 -14.07 -21.91
C ASP A 526 -24.00 -15.13 -21.05
N ALA A 527 -25.18 -15.58 -21.48
CA ALA A 527 -25.95 -16.60 -20.76
C ALA A 527 -26.77 -17.48 -21.71
N ILE A 528 -27.05 -18.71 -21.27
CA ILE A 528 -28.02 -19.62 -21.89
C ILE A 528 -29.12 -19.97 -20.90
N GLU A 529 -30.36 -19.69 -21.31
CA GLU A 529 -31.57 -20.05 -20.56
C GLU A 529 -32.42 -21.01 -21.37
N VAL A 530 -33.00 -21.99 -20.71
CA VAL A 530 -33.79 -23.05 -21.37
C VAL A 530 -35.16 -23.13 -20.71
N GLU A 531 -36.20 -23.16 -21.54
CA GLU A 531 -37.58 -23.33 -21.11
C GLU A 531 -38.23 -24.49 -21.86
N ALA A 532 -38.84 -25.41 -21.13
CA ALA A 532 -39.69 -26.47 -21.67
C ALA A 532 -41.14 -25.97 -21.75
N VAL A 533 -41.74 -26.05 -22.94
CA VAL A 533 -43.12 -25.63 -23.19
C VAL A 533 -43.98 -26.85 -23.51
N SER A 534 -45.15 -26.97 -22.87
CA SER A 534 -46.08 -28.06 -23.16
C SER A 534 -46.62 -27.99 -24.59
N VAL A 535 -46.56 -29.12 -25.30
CA VAL A 535 -47.10 -29.26 -26.67
C VAL A 535 -48.64 -29.15 -26.69
N THR A 536 -49.31 -29.51 -25.60
CA THR A 536 -50.78 -29.49 -25.50
C THR A 536 -51.35 -28.19 -24.93
N ASP A 537 -50.53 -27.41 -24.23
CA ASP A 537 -50.92 -26.16 -23.59
C ASP A 537 -49.73 -25.19 -23.53
N PRO A 538 -49.57 -24.28 -24.51
CA PRO A 538 -48.44 -23.37 -24.59
C PRO A 538 -48.30 -22.39 -23.41
N THR A 539 -49.31 -22.30 -22.54
CA THR A 539 -49.25 -21.51 -21.31
C THR A 539 -48.48 -22.21 -20.19
N LYS A 540 -48.34 -23.55 -20.28
CA LYS A 540 -47.54 -24.35 -19.34
C LYS A 540 -46.09 -24.36 -19.79
N ARG A 541 -45.29 -23.59 -19.06
CA ARG A 541 -43.86 -23.38 -19.28
C ARG A 541 -43.09 -23.76 -18.01
N GLN A 542 -41.90 -24.33 -18.19
CA GLN A 542 -41.03 -24.70 -17.09
C GLN A 542 -39.59 -24.33 -17.43
N SER A 543 -38.96 -23.50 -16.60
CA SER A 543 -37.53 -23.24 -16.71
C SER A 543 -36.72 -24.51 -16.38
N VAL A 544 -35.72 -24.79 -17.20
CA VAL A 544 -34.82 -25.93 -17.06
C VAL A 544 -33.46 -25.42 -16.58
N SER A 545 -33.09 -25.81 -15.36
CA SER A 545 -31.79 -25.46 -14.79
C SER A 545 -30.68 -26.33 -15.39
N LEU A 546 -29.62 -25.69 -15.88
CA LEU A 546 -28.43 -26.34 -16.41
C LEU A 546 -27.36 -26.41 -15.31
N ALA A 547 -26.97 -27.63 -14.94
CA ALA A 547 -26.09 -27.85 -13.79
C ALA A 547 -24.58 -27.79 -14.12
N TRP A 548 -24.21 -28.09 -15.37
CA TRP A 548 -22.82 -28.21 -15.81
C TRP A 548 -22.72 -28.03 -17.33
N ALA A 549 -21.56 -27.54 -17.80
CA ALA A 549 -21.21 -27.39 -19.20
C ALA A 549 -19.71 -27.63 -19.40
N TRP A 550 -19.36 -28.02 -20.63
CA TRP A 550 -18.00 -28.12 -21.13
C TRP A 550 -17.99 -27.73 -22.61
N ALA A 551 -16.86 -27.22 -23.10
CA ALA A 551 -16.69 -26.78 -24.48
C ALA A 551 -15.41 -27.38 -25.06
N ASP A 552 -15.39 -27.58 -26.37
CA ASP A 552 -14.20 -28.04 -27.09
C ASP A 552 -13.10 -26.98 -27.10
N VAL A 553 -13.48 -25.69 -27.14
CA VAL A 553 -12.58 -24.53 -27.18
C VAL A 553 -13.08 -23.45 -26.22
N GLU A 554 -12.15 -22.90 -25.45
CA GLU A 554 -12.36 -21.76 -24.55
C GLU A 554 -11.20 -20.78 -24.72
N GLN A 555 -11.48 -19.48 -24.73
CA GLN A 555 -10.44 -18.47 -24.85
C GLN A 555 -9.56 -18.44 -23.57
N SER A 556 -8.24 -18.48 -23.76
CA SER A 556 -7.27 -18.73 -22.67
C SER A 556 -6.71 -17.48 -21.99
N ASP A 557 -6.96 -16.28 -22.53
CA ASP A 557 -6.44 -14.99 -22.04
C ASP A 557 -7.36 -14.31 -21.01
N GLY A 558 -8.12 -15.09 -20.25
CA GLY A 558 -9.04 -14.60 -19.21
C GLY A 558 -9.95 -15.69 -18.66
N ASP A 559 -10.98 -15.30 -17.90
CA ASP A 559 -12.03 -16.23 -17.47
C ASP A 559 -13.17 -16.29 -18.49
N TYR A 560 -12.95 -17.04 -19.57
CA TYR A 560 -13.91 -17.23 -20.67
C TYR A 560 -14.43 -18.66 -20.75
N ARG A 561 -14.71 -19.29 -19.61
CA ARG A 561 -15.17 -20.68 -19.54
C ARG A 561 -16.65 -20.80 -19.91
N VAL A 562 -17.06 -21.89 -20.55
CA VAL A 562 -18.48 -22.15 -20.89
C VAL A 562 -19.38 -22.21 -19.66
N ALA A 563 -18.83 -22.57 -18.51
CA ALA A 563 -19.54 -22.56 -17.24
C ALA A 563 -20.04 -21.16 -16.85
N ASN A 564 -19.43 -20.10 -17.36
CA ASN A 564 -19.86 -18.72 -17.13
C ASN A 564 -21.23 -18.47 -17.78
N ALA A 565 -21.49 -19.05 -18.96
CA ALA A 565 -22.77 -18.92 -19.65
C ALA A 565 -23.95 -19.61 -18.93
N LEU A 566 -23.71 -20.38 -17.86
CA LEU A 566 -24.78 -20.99 -17.06
C LEU A 566 -25.43 -20.00 -16.08
N ARG A 567 -24.88 -18.77 -15.96
CA ARG A 567 -25.32 -17.75 -15.00
C ARG A 567 -25.29 -16.39 -15.66
N ARG A 568 -26.28 -15.55 -15.37
CA ARG A 568 -26.33 -14.17 -15.85
C ARG A 568 -25.69 -13.23 -14.82
N ASP A 569 -24.38 -13.37 -14.65
CA ASP A 569 -23.59 -12.58 -13.67
C ASP A 569 -22.53 -11.67 -14.32
N GLY A 570 -22.60 -11.49 -15.63
CA GLY A 570 -21.72 -10.61 -16.41
C GLY A 570 -20.41 -11.27 -16.86
N ARG A 571 -20.13 -12.50 -16.41
CA ARG A 571 -19.07 -13.33 -17.01
C ARG A 571 -19.59 -14.00 -18.27
N VAL A 572 -18.70 -14.18 -19.23
CA VAL A 572 -19.08 -14.66 -20.55
C VAL A 572 -18.25 -15.88 -20.96
N TRP A 573 -18.76 -16.66 -21.89
CA TRP A 573 -18.00 -17.66 -22.63
C TRP A 573 -17.56 -17.07 -23.96
N ALA A 574 -16.26 -17.15 -24.27
CA ALA A 574 -15.73 -16.76 -25.57
C ALA A 574 -15.16 -17.98 -26.31
N VAL A 575 -15.61 -18.16 -27.56
CA VAL A 575 -15.34 -19.36 -28.38
C VAL A 575 -13.90 -19.38 -28.92
N ASN A 576 -13.15 -18.27 -28.80
CA ASN A 576 -11.77 -18.11 -29.27
C ASN A 576 -11.59 -18.31 -30.79
N ALA A 577 -12.62 -18.03 -31.58
CA ALA A 577 -12.65 -18.35 -33.00
C ALA A 577 -11.64 -17.54 -33.84
N GLN A 578 -11.09 -16.47 -33.28
CA GLN A 578 -10.02 -15.68 -33.87
C GLN A 578 -8.70 -16.44 -33.96
N ASN A 579 -8.45 -17.36 -33.03
CA ASN A 579 -7.22 -18.14 -32.93
C ASN A 579 -7.42 -19.59 -33.39
N GLU A 580 -8.57 -20.18 -33.04
CA GLU A 580 -8.86 -21.58 -33.33
C GLU A 580 -10.13 -21.70 -34.18
N PRO A 581 -10.08 -22.30 -35.39
CA PRO A 581 -11.25 -22.45 -36.27
C PRO A 581 -12.41 -23.27 -35.69
N GLY A 582 -12.15 -24.10 -34.68
CA GLY A 582 -13.00 -25.24 -34.31
C GLY A 582 -12.58 -26.53 -35.01
N SER A 583 -13.10 -27.67 -34.55
CA SER A 583 -12.75 -29.03 -35.01
C SER A 583 -13.66 -29.57 -36.12
N ARG A 584 -14.69 -28.82 -36.52
CA ARG A 584 -15.70 -29.20 -37.51
C ARG A 584 -15.90 -28.13 -38.58
#